data_AF-Q4T0T1-F1
#
_entry.id   AF-Q4T0T1-F1
#
_cell.length_a   1.000
_cell.length_b   1.000
_cell.length_c   1.000
_cell.angle_alpha   90.00
_cell.angle_beta   90.00
_cell.angle_gamma   90.00
#
_symmetry.space_group_name_H-M   'P 1'
#
loop_
_entity.id
_entity.type
_entity.pdbx_description
1 polymer ?
#
loop_
_entity_poly.entity_id
_entity_poly.type
_entity_poly.pdbx_seq_one_letter_code
_entity_poly.pdbx_strand_id
1 'polypeptide(L)'
;CLFTAELKSALFNFIERETTLDYDREAEQALQRLTTGDADVNQLTDAWARSYVETTLEHARPEEPSWDEDFADVYHELIHSPASDTLLNLEPTISQTTEMDKVMHELGNTLSDRDVNAVASQHFDAQQVLENKWASELKQVTEIQKQEYQEWVVKLHQDLQKSNNSSK
;
A
#
# COMPACT_ATOMS: atom_id res chain seq x y z
N CYS A 1 6.88 54.35 -20.16
CA CYS A 1 6.91 53.03 -19.50
C CYS A 1 5.76 52.77 -18.52
N LEU A 2 5.25 53.76 -17.75
CA LEU A 2 4.11 53.51 -16.83
C LEU A 2 2.80 53.18 -17.57
N PHE A 3 2.41 53.98 -18.55
CA PHE A 3 1.15 53.79 -19.29
C PHE A 3 1.03 52.42 -19.97
N THR A 4 2.15 51.89 -20.48
CA THR A 4 2.22 50.56 -21.09
C THR A 4 2.15 49.42 -20.07
N ALA A 5 2.59 49.67 -18.83
CA ALA A 5 2.51 48.70 -17.74
C ALA A 5 1.09 48.65 -17.16
N GLU A 6 0.45 49.82 -16.98
CA GLU A 6 -0.94 49.93 -16.55
C GLU A 6 -1.90 49.31 -17.57
N LEU A 7 -1.71 49.57 -18.87
CA LEU A 7 -2.53 48.96 -19.92
C LEU A 7 -2.39 47.44 -19.96
N LYS A 8 -1.16 46.91 -19.80
CA LYS A 8 -0.92 45.47 -19.74
C LYS A 8 -1.55 44.84 -18.50
N SER A 9 -1.46 45.50 -17.35
CA SER A 9 -2.10 45.05 -16.12
C SER A 9 -3.63 45.06 -16.24
N ALA A 10 -4.19 46.12 -16.82
CA ALA A 10 -5.63 46.22 -17.07
C ALA A 10 -6.12 45.14 -18.05
N LEU A 11 -5.35 44.84 -19.11
CA LEU A 11 -5.66 43.76 -20.05
C LEU A 11 -5.55 42.39 -19.38
N PHE A 12 -4.52 42.15 -18.56
CA PHE A 12 -4.36 40.89 -17.84
C PHE A 12 -5.53 40.65 -16.89
N ASN A 13 -5.88 41.65 -16.08
CA ASN A 13 -7.03 41.56 -15.17
C ASN A 13 -8.35 41.38 -15.94
N PHE A 14 -8.49 42.01 -17.11
CA PHE A 14 -9.66 41.80 -17.96
C PHE A 14 -9.73 40.36 -18.48
N ILE A 15 -8.63 39.83 -19.02
CA ILE A 15 -8.57 38.45 -19.52
C ILE A 15 -8.85 37.47 -18.39
N GLU A 16 -8.21 37.62 -17.23
CA GLU A 16 -8.40 36.76 -16.07
C GLU A 16 -9.85 36.78 -15.58
N ARG A 17 -10.45 37.97 -15.47
CA ARG A 17 -11.84 38.13 -15.05
C ARG A 17 -12.79 37.49 -16.06
N GLU A 18 -12.59 37.75 -17.35
CA GLU A 18 -13.49 37.24 -18.38
C GLU A 18 -13.35 35.74 -18.59
N THR A 19 -12.14 35.21 -18.41
CA THR A 19 -11.88 33.77 -18.40
C THR A 19 -12.60 33.10 -17.23
N THR A 20 -12.50 33.68 -16.03
CA THR A 20 -13.21 33.18 -14.85
C THR A 20 -14.72 33.20 -15.05
N LEU A 21 -15.27 34.32 -15.57
CA LEU A 21 -16.69 34.44 -15.85
C LEU A 21 -17.19 33.45 -16.91
N ASP A 22 -16.38 33.13 -17.91
CA ASP A 22 -16.75 32.15 -18.93
C ASP A 22 -16.79 30.72 -18.35
N TYR A 23 -15.80 30.36 -17.52
CA TYR A 23 -15.81 29.09 -16.80
C TYR A 23 -16.96 28.97 -15.81
N ASP A 24 -17.26 30.03 -15.06
CA ASP A 24 -18.39 30.06 -14.14
C ASP A 24 -19.71 29.89 -14.90
N ARG A 25 -19.86 30.57 -16.04
CA ARG A 25 -21.03 30.44 -16.92
C ARG A 25 -21.17 29.03 -17.48
N GLU A 26 -20.08 28.41 -17.93
CA GLU A 26 -20.10 27.04 -18.44
C GLU A 26 -20.46 26.03 -17.34
N ALA A 27 -19.91 26.21 -16.14
CA ALA A 27 -20.23 25.41 -14.97
C ALA A 27 -21.72 25.55 -14.57
N GLU A 28 -22.25 26.77 -14.52
CA GLU A 28 -23.67 27.02 -14.25
C GLU A 28 -24.58 26.40 -15.31
N GLN A 29 -24.21 26.46 -16.59
CA GLN A 29 -24.96 25.82 -17.68
C GLN A 29 -24.94 24.29 -17.55
N ALA A 30 -23.81 23.69 -17.17
CA ALA A 30 -23.72 22.26 -16.92
C ALA A 30 -24.60 21.83 -15.74
N LEU A 31 -24.60 22.61 -14.65
CA LEU A 31 -25.47 22.38 -13.48
C LEU A 31 -26.95 22.53 -13.83
N GLN A 32 -27.31 23.52 -14.65
CA GLN A 32 -28.68 23.67 -15.15
C GLN A 32 -29.12 22.47 -16.00
N ARG A 33 -28.26 21.91 -16.85
CA ARG A 33 -28.58 20.70 -17.64
C ARG A 33 -28.84 19.48 -16.76
N LEU A 34 -28.05 19.30 -15.70
CA LEU A 34 -28.27 18.23 -14.71
C LEU A 34 -29.58 18.44 -13.93
N THR A 35 -29.91 19.69 -13.58
CA THR A 35 -31.12 20.03 -12.81
C THR A 35 -32.40 19.93 -13.65
N THR A 36 -32.30 20.18 -14.97
CA THR A 36 -33.44 20.11 -15.91
C THR A 36 -33.70 18.67 -16.38
N GLY A 37 -32.87 17.70 -15.97
CA GLY A 37 -33.03 16.28 -16.28
C GLY A 37 -32.60 15.88 -17.70
N ASP A 38 -31.87 16.76 -18.41
CA ASP A 38 -31.37 16.52 -19.77
C ASP A 38 -30.09 15.66 -19.78
N ALA A 39 -29.40 15.58 -18.63
CA ALA A 39 -28.25 14.71 -18.42
C ALA A 39 -28.48 13.82 -17.17
N ASP A 40 -28.42 12.51 -17.35
CA ASP A 40 -28.55 11.53 -16.27
C ASP A 40 -27.25 11.50 -15.45
N VAL A 41 -27.35 11.89 -14.17
CA VAL A 41 -26.25 11.89 -13.20
C VAL A 41 -25.60 10.50 -13.10
N ASN A 42 -26.38 9.42 -13.28
CA ASN A 42 -25.85 8.06 -13.24
C ASN A 42 -24.96 7.78 -14.46
N GLN A 43 -25.33 8.25 -15.65
CA GLN A 43 -24.49 8.10 -16.85
C GLN A 43 -23.18 8.88 -16.74
N LEU A 44 -23.21 10.07 -16.12
CA LEU A 44 -22.00 10.83 -15.84
C LEU A 44 -21.13 10.11 -14.81
N THR A 45 -21.74 9.59 -13.74
CA THR A 45 -21.04 8.80 -12.70
C THR A 45 -20.40 7.55 -13.30
N ASP A 46 -21.10 6.84 -14.18
CA ASP A 46 -20.58 5.67 -14.87
C ASP A 46 -19.46 6.02 -15.86
N ALA A 47 -19.57 7.17 -16.55
CA ALA A 47 -18.53 7.65 -17.46
C ALA A 47 -17.26 8.06 -16.71
N TRP A 48 -17.41 8.75 -15.58
CA TRP A 48 -16.30 9.10 -14.69
C TRP A 48 -15.68 7.87 -14.04
N ALA A 49 -16.49 6.92 -13.56
CA ALA A 49 -16.02 5.66 -13.00
C ALA A 49 -15.24 4.85 -14.04
N ARG A 50 -15.74 4.77 -15.28
CA ARG A 50 -15.01 4.12 -16.39
C ARG A 50 -13.70 4.82 -16.70
N SER A 51 -13.71 6.14 -16.85
CA SER A 51 -12.48 6.90 -17.15
C SER A 51 -11.47 6.81 -15.99
N TYR A 52 -11.93 6.78 -14.74
CA TYR A 52 -11.09 6.63 -13.57
C TYR A 52 -10.49 5.22 -13.51
N VAL A 53 -11.29 4.17 -13.70
CA VAL A 53 -10.81 2.78 -13.75
C VAL A 53 -9.80 2.60 -14.88
N GLU A 54 -10.09 3.14 -16.07
CA GLU A 54 -9.22 3.04 -17.25
C GLU A 54 -7.88 3.74 -17.06
N THR A 55 -7.87 4.94 -16.49
CA THR A 55 -6.63 5.69 -16.20
C THR A 55 -5.86 5.14 -15.00
N THR A 56 -6.58 4.56 -14.03
CA THR A 56 -5.98 3.97 -12.82
C THR A 56 -5.44 2.56 -13.09
N LEU A 57 -6.02 1.80 -14.04
CA LEU A 57 -5.51 0.47 -14.43
C LEU A 57 -4.14 0.54 -15.13
N GLU A 58 -3.83 1.61 -15.87
CA GLU A 58 -2.50 1.78 -16.48
C GLU A 58 -1.40 2.04 -15.43
N HIS A 59 -1.78 2.46 -14.20
CA HIS A 59 -0.86 2.76 -13.10
C HIS A 59 -0.95 1.77 -11.93
N ALA A 60 -1.97 0.93 -11.91
CA ALA A 60 -2.12 -0.15 -10.96
C ALA A 60 -1.18 -1.29 -11.34
N ARG A 61 -0.27 -1.65 -10.43
CA ARG A 61 0.51 -2.89 -10.57
C ARG A 61 -0.47 -4.08 -10.68
N PRO A 62 -0.17 -5.12 -11.48
CA PRO A 62 -0.95 -6.36 -11.46
C PRO A 62 -1.11 -6.82 -10.02
N GLU A 63 -2.34 -7.11 -9.63
CA GLU A 63 -2.69 -7.67 -8.34
C GLU A 63 -1.82 -8.91 -8.11
N GLU A 64 -0.90 -8.85 -7.15
CA GLU A 64 -0.07 -10.00 -6.80
C GLU A 64 -1.01 -11.11 -6.34
N PRO A 65 -0.73 -12.39 -6.68
CA PRO A 65 -1.57 -13.51 -6.30
C PRO A 65 -1.88 -13.44 -4.81
N SER A 66 -3.15 -13.21 -4.48
CA SER A 66 -3.64 -13.19 -3.12
C SER A 66 -3.45 -14.59 -2.54
N TRP A 67 -2.46 -14.75 -1.67
CA TRP A 67 -2.22 -15.98 -0.92
C TRP A 67 -3.42 -16.38 -0.03
N ASP A 68 -4.46 -15.56 0.05
CA ASP A 68 -5.64 -15.74 0.89
C ASP A 68 -6.60 -16.80 0.33
N GLU A 69 -6.65 -17.02 -0.99
CA GLU A 69 -7.55 -18.02 -1.58
C GLU A 69 -7.04 -19.45 -1.41
N ASP A 70 -5.72 -19.68 -1.46
CA ASP A 70 -5.12 -21.02 -1.34
C ASP A 70 -4.73 -21.39 0.11
N PHE A 71 -4.67 -20.41 1.02
CA PHE A 71 -4.27 -20.65 2.41
C PHE A 71 -5.28 -21.53 3.16
N ALA A 72 -6.59 -21.29 2.94
CA ALA A 72 -7.64 -22.06 3.62
C ALA A 72 -7.59 -23.56 3.27
N ASP A 73 -7.31 -23.87 2.00
CA ASP A 73 -7.25 -25.24 1.50
C ASP A 73 -5.98 -25.96 1.96
N VAL A 74 -4.82 -25.28 1.89
CA VAL A 74 -3.55 -25.81 2.40
C VAL A 74 -3.61 -26.01 3.91
N TYR A 75 -4.21 -25.07 4.63
CA TYR A 75 -4.40 -25.19 6.07
C TYR A 75 -5.31 -26.38 6.39
N HIS A 76 -6.46 -26.51 5.73
CA HIS A 76 -7.39 -27.64 5.93
C HIS A 76 -6.73 -29.00 5.64
N GLU A 77 -5.90 -29.10 4.59
CA GLU A 77 -5.13 -30.31 4.28
C GLU A 77 -4.08 -30.62 5.35
N LEU A 78 -3.49 -29.60 5.97
CA LEU A 78 -2.45 -29.73 7.00
C LEU A 78 -3.00 -30.16 8.37
N ILE A 79 -4.21 -29.72 8.75
CA ILE A 79 -4.89 -30.12 10.00
C ILE A 79 -5.41 -31.56 9.96
N HIS A 80 -5.69 -32.10 8.76
CA HIS A 80 -6.10 -33.49 8.56
C HIS A 80 -4.93 -34.44 8.25
N SER A 81 -3.74 -33.90 8.01
CA SER A 81 -2.52 -34.68 7.82
C SER A 81 -1.99 -35.23 9.14
N PRO A 82 -1.34 -36.42 9.17
CA PRO A 82 -0.66 -36.95 10.35
C PRO A 82 0.41 -36.03 10.97
N ALA A 83 0.78 -34.92 10.31
CA ALA A 83 1.65 -33.88 10.85
C ALA A 83 0.95 -32.94 11.86
N SER A 84 -0.38 -33.00 11.96
CA SER A 84 -1.24 -32.26 12.89
C SER A 84 -0.78 -32.38 14.35
N ASP A 85 -0.37 -33.57 14.79
CA ASP A 85 0.14 -33.79 16.16
C ASP A 85 1.46 -33.04 16.45
N THR A 86 2.24 -32.72 15.41
CA THR A 86 3.51 -31.99 15.56
C THR A 86 3.27 -30.47 15.62
N LEU A 87 2.24 -29.98 14.91
CA LEU A 87 1.76 -28.59 14.97
C LEU A 87 1.00 -28.31 16.27
N LEU A 88 0.13 -29.24 16.72
CA LEU A 88 -0.63 -29.14 17.98
C LEU A 88 0.26 -29.11 19.23
N ASN A 89 1.44 -29.74 19.19
CA ASN A 89 2.41 -29.66 20.30
C ASN A 89 3.20 -28.34 20.32
N LEU A 90 3.17 -27.57 19.23
CA LEU A 90 3.81 -26.25 19.12
C LEU A 90 2.79 -25.10 19.30
N GLU A 91 1.49 -25.38 19.17
CA GLU A 91 0.43 -24.42 19.44
C GLU A 91 0.07 -24.40 20.95
N PRO A 92 0.05 -23.23 21.60
CA PRO A 92 -0.51 -23.08 22.95
C PRO A 92 -2.04 -23.05 22.88
N THR A 93 -2.66 -24.13 22.40
CA THR A 93 -4.11 -24.25 22.20
C THR A 93 -4.88 -24.12 23.52
N ILE A 94 -4.24 -24.48 24.63
CA ILE A 94 -4.81 -24.37 25.99
C ILE A 94 -4.81 -22.90 26.47
N SER A 95 -3.90 -22.05 25.97
CA SER A 95 -3.81 -20.65 26.42
C SER A 95 -4.83 -19.76 25.72
N GLN A 96 -5.11 -19.99 24.44
CA GLN A 96 -6.06 -19.14 23.71
C GLN A 96 -7.51 -19.37 24.17
N THR A 97 -7.92 -20.59 24.47
CA THR A 97 -9.29 -20.84 24.97
C THR A 97 -9.51 -20.29 26.38
N THR A 98 -8.52 -20.40 27.28
CA THR A 98 -8.63 -19.84 28.63
C THR A 98 -8.57 -18.31 28.65
N GLU A 99 -7.76 -17.71 27.78
CA GLU A 99 -7.70 -16.25 27.64
C GLU A 99 -8.96 -15.72 26.94
N MET A 100 -9.51 -16.43 25.96
CA MET A 100 -10.74 -16.04 25.28
C MET A 100 -11.99 -16.16 26.18
N ASP A 101 -12.03 -17.13 27.10
CA ASP A 101 -13.11 -17.25 28.10
C ASP A 101 -13.02 -16.16 29.19
N LYS A 102 -11.79 -15.78 29.59
CA LYS A 102 -11.54 -14.58 30.41
C LYS A 102 -11.95 -13.29 29.71
N VAL A 103 -11.54 -13.12 28.45
CA VAL A 103 -11.84 -11.93 27.64
C VAL A 103 -13.35 -11.82 27.38
N MET A 104 -14.07 -12.94 27.20
CA MET A 104 -15.54 -12.95 27.13
C MET A 104 -16.20 -12.57 28.45
N HIS A 105 -15.65 -13.00 29.58
CA HIS A 105 -16.16 -12.60 30.90
C HIS A 105 -15.85 -11.12 31.22
N GLU A 106 -14.73 -10.59 30.74
CA GLU A 106 -14.34 -9.18 30.89
C GLU A 106 -15.11 -8.27 29.91
N LEU A 107 -15.41 -8.72 28.68
CA LEU A 107 -16.30 -8.02 27.74
C LEU A 107 -17.72 -7.83 28.32
N GLY A 108 -18.18 -8.75 29.17
CA GLY A 108 -19.45 -8.63 29.89
C GLY A 108 -19.46 -7.57 30.99
N ASN A 109 -18.29 -7.09 31.43
CA ASN A 109 -18.15 -6.19 32.59
C ASN A 109 -17.54 -4.81 32.27
N THR A 110 -16.75 -4.66 31.20
CA THR A 110 -16.02 -3.40 30.92
C THR A 110 -15.97 -3.09 29.43
N LEU A 111 -17.05 -2.52 28.88
CA LEU A 111 -16.98 -1.78 27.61
C LEU A 111 -16.73 -0.30 27.93
N SER A 112 -15.47 0.09 27.89
CA SER A 112 -15.07 1.49 27.75
C SER A 112 -14.10 1.59 26.58
N ASP A 113 -14.34 2.53 25.67
CA ASP A 113 -13.55 2.80 24.45
C ASP A 113 -12.02 2.89 24.70
N ARG A 114 -11.62 3.13 25.95
CA ARG A 114 -10.24 3.15 26.42
C ARG A 114 -9.49 1.83 26.21
N ASP A 115 -10.16 0.69 26.37
CA ASP A 115 -9.50 -0.63 26.31
C ASP A 115 -9.31 -1.09 24.85
N VAL A 116 -10.25 -0.73 23.97
CA VAL A 116 -10.12 -0.93 22.52
C VAL A 116 -8.92 -0.14 21.97
N ASN A 117 -8.75 1.11 22.41
CA ASN A 117 -7.63 1.94 21.99
C ASN A 117 -6.28 1.41 22.53
N ALA A 118 -6.28 0.76 23.70
CA ALA A 118 -5.09 0.11 24.26
C ALA A 118 -4.67 -1.12 23.43
N VAL A 119 -5.63 -1.97 23.05
CA VAL A 119 -5.35 -3.13 22.18
C VAL A 119 -4.87 -2.69 20.79
N ALA A 120 -5.49 -1.66 20.21
CA ALA A 120 -5.05 -1.11 18.93
C ALA A 120 -3.63 -0.51 19.00
N SER A 121 -3.30 0.17 20.10
CA SER A 121 -1.94 0.72 20.33
C SER A 121 -0.92 -0.41 20.46
N GLN A 122 -1.23 -1.45 21.22
CA GLN A 122 -0.35 -2.60 21.39
C GLN A 122 -0.15 -3.36 20.07
N HIS A 123 -1.20 -3.50 19.25
CA HIS A 123 -1.11 -4.10 17.92
C HIS A 123 -0.19 -3.27 17.01
N PHE A 124 -0.35 -1.95 17.01
CA PHE A 124 0.50 -1.05 16.24
C PHE A 124 1.97 -1.14 16.66
N ASP A 125 2.25 -1.16 17.97
CA ASP A 125 3.61 -1.30 18.50
C ASP A 125 4.22 -2.65 18.10
N ALA A 126 3.45 -3.74 18.20
CA ALA A 126 3.90 -5.08 17.80
C ALA A 126 4.20 -5.16 16.29
N GLN A 127 3.33 -4.58 15.46
CA GLN A 127 3.52 -4.52 14.01
C GLN A 127 4.77 -3.71 13.65
N GLN A 128 4.98 -2.56 14.29
CA GLN A 128 6.15 -1.72 14.05
C GLN A 128 7.46 -2.43 14.43
N VAL A 129 7.48 -3.17 15.55
CA VAL A 129 8.67 -3.95 15.95
C VAL A 129 8.99 -5.03 14.91
N LEU A 130 7.96 -5.72 14.39
CA LEU A 130 8.13 -6.73 13.37
C LEU A 130 8.67 -6.11 12.08
N GLU A 131 8.08 -5.02 11.60
CA GLU A 131 8.54 -4.31 10.40
C GLU A 131 10.01 -3.86 10.53
N ASN A 132 10.39 -3.32 11.69
CA ASN A 132 11.76 -2.92 11.97
C ASN A 132 12.72 -4.11 11.95
N LYS A 133 12.30 -5.27 12.48
CA LYS A 133 13.10 -6.49 12.44
C LYS A 133 13.32 -6.95 11.00
N TRP A 134 12.27 -6.99 10.19
CA TRP A 134 12.34 -7.41 8.79
C TRP A 134 13.21 -6.45 7.96
N ALA A 135 13.07 -5.14 8.20
CA ALA A 135 13.93 -4.13 7.57
C ALA A 135 15.41 -4.32 7.93
N SER A 136 15.71 -4.67 9.20
CA SER A 136 17.06 -4.97 9.65
C SER A 136 17.62 -6.24 9.01
N GLU A 137 16.85 -7.33 9.00
CA GLU A 137 17.28 -8.61 8.40
C GLU A 137 17.52 -8.47 6.89
N LEU A 138 16.61 -7.78 6.18
CA LEU A 138 16.76 -7.52 4.75
C LEU A 138 18.01 -6.71 4.44
N LYS A 139 18.28 -5.66 5.24
CA LYS A 139 19.49 -4.85 5.12
C LYS A 139 20.75 -5.69 5.35
N GLN A 140 20.75 -6.54 6.37
CA GLN A 140 21.89 -7.41 6.68
C GLN A 140 22.17 -8.40 5.54
N VAL A 141 21.14 -9.10 5.06
CA VAL A 141 21.28 -10.06 3.95
C VAL A 141 21.80 -9.38 2.69
N THR A 142 21.27 -8.19 2.37
CA THR A 142 21.71 -7.41 1.21
C THR A 142 23.19 -7.01 1.32
N GLU A 143 23.64 -6.61 2.52
CA GLU A 143 25.03 -6.23 2.74
C GLU A 143 25.97 -7.45 2.62
N ILE A 144 25.58 -8.60 3.20
CA ILE A 144 26.35 -9.85 3.09
C ILE A 144 26.48 -10.26 1.61
N GLN A 145 25.38 -10.30 0.87
CA GLN A 145 25.39 -10.65 -0.55
C GLN A 145 26.31 -9.74 -1.37
N LYS A 146 26.28 -8.44 -1.10
CA LYS A 146 27.15 -7.47 -1.77
C LYS A 146 28.62 -7.69 -1.43
N GLN A 147 28.94 -7.97 -0.17
CA GLN A 147 30.30 -8.25 0.26
C GLN A 147 30.83 -9.55 -0.38
N GLU A 148 30.06 -10.64 -0.32
CA GLU A 148 30.44 -11.92 -0.91
C GLU A 148 30.67 -11.80 -2.43
N TYR A 149 29.79 -11.05 -3.12
CA TYR A 149 29.98 -10.78 -4.54
C TYR A 149 31.28 -10.00 -4.82
N GLN A 150 31.57 -8.97 -4.03
CA GLN A 150 32.82 -8.21 -4.17
C GLN A 150 34.06 -9.09 -3.94
N GLU A 151 34.04 -9.91 -2.89
CA GLU A 151 35.13 -10.87 -2.60
C GLU A 151 35.31 -11.87 -3.74
N TRP A 152 34.20 -12.39 -4.28
CA TRP A 152 34.22 -13.31 -5.42
C TRP A 152 34.82 -12.65 -6.67
N VAL A 153 34.42 -11.42 -7.02
CA VAL A 153 34.95 -10.67 -8.17
C VAL A 153 36.46 -10.45 -8.02
N VAL A 154 36.91 -10.05 -6.83
CA VAL A 154 38.35 -9.84 -6.56
C VAL A 154 39.12 -11.15 -6.71
N LYS A 155 38.60 -12.25 -6.15
CA LYS A 155 39.22 -13.58 -6.26
C LYS A 155 39.32 -14.05 -7.71
N LEU A 156 38.24 -13.91 -8.48
CA LEU A 156 38.22 -14.25 -9.90
C LEU A 156 39.26 -13.46 -10.68
N HIS A 157 39.39 -12.15 -10.41
CA HIS A 157 40.40 -11.31 -11.05
C HIS A 157 41.83 -11.77 -10.71
N GLN A 158 42.10 -12.12 -9.45
CA GLN A 158 43.39 -12.66 -9.03
C GLN A 158 43.73 -13.98 -9.72
N ASP A 159 42.75 -14.89 -9.83
CA ASP A 159 42.95 -16.20 -10.45
C ASP A 159 43.22 -16.08 -11.96
N LEU A 160 42.52 -15.16 -12.66
CA LEU A 160 42.78 -14.84 -14.06
C LEU A 160 44.19 -14.24 -14.25
N GLN A 161 44.62 -13.34 -13.37
CA GLN A 161 45.98 -12.77 -13.45
C GLN A 161 47.06 -13.84 -13.22
N LYS A 162 46.88 -14.73 -12.23
CA LYS A 162 47.82 -15.84 -11.97
C LYS A 162 47.91 -16.79 -13.16
N SER A 163 46.77 -17.14 -13.76
CA SER A 163 46.72 -17.99 -14.96
C SER A 163 47.45 -17.36 -16.15
N ASN A 164 47.27 -16.06 -16.36
CA ASN A 164 47.90 -15.31 -17.46
C ASN A 164 49.43 -15.19 -17.27
N ASN A 165 49.89 -15.01 -16.03
CA ASN A 165 51.32 -14.96 -15.70
C ASN A 165 51.99 -16.33 -15.70
N SER A 166 51.24 -17.42 -15.52
CA SER A 166 51.76 -18.79 -15.60
C SER A 166 51.90 -19.33 -17.03
N SER A 167 51.36 -18.62 -18.03
CA SER A 167 51.39 -19.02 -19.45
C SER A 167 52.45 -18.27 -20.28
N LYS A 168 53.38 -17.56 -19.62
CA LYS A 168 54.56 -16.91 -20.21
C LYS A 168 55.83 -17.54 -19.67
#